data_AF-A0A523NCF1-F1
#
_entry.id   AF-A0A523NCF1-F1
#
_cell.length_a   1.000
_cell.length_b   1.000
_cell.length_c   1.000
_cell.angle_alpha   90.00
_cell.angle_beta   90.00
_cell.angle_gamma   90.00
#
_symmetry.space_group_name_H-M   'P 1'
#
loop_
_entity.id
_entity.type
_entity.pdbx_description
1 polymer ?
#
loop_
_entity_poly.entity_id
_entity_poly.type
_entity_poly.pdbx_seq_one_letter_code
_entity_poly.pdbx_strand_id
1 'polypeptide(L)'
;MRPRCGGNRPHHEGRRSRAPRRGPAERHQGQGWAQSVAGERGSGIVHHLARRSRRHGGRLVFGRRWGPAVSIFLDEHTPVLVYGLPGRQASFYANIMLDYGTNVVAGVSPRHNGQRILGRPVFTTTDECVRETGPTAALIFADVASITDAILEVADAGIKLIVAVSEGHRVPVWDELGVRRFLERWPDADRPLLLGPEAAGILSAEQAMIGVIPPHAFARGPVGVVTRSASLGYEAAARLTAAGIGQSTFVGLGADGVSGTEYVRVLARFESDPDTEAILLIGEPGGPAEAEAVAFASGMSKPVITFLPVRPKPTGRGALAERIVNAFGDQVSGRAKQITSSGMIPVSHLGELVGTVADTLTRFTGGRRPRGGGG
;
A
#
# COMPACT_ATOMS: atom_id res chain seq x y z
N MET A 1 -22.43 61.75 -64.32
CA MET A 1 -23.05 62.92 -63.65
C MET A 1 -23.56 62.47 -62.28
N ARG A 2 -23.31 63.29 -61.26
CA ARG A 2 -23.61 63.14 -59.80
C ARG A 2 -25.11 62.90 -59.50
N PRO A 3 -25.56 62.49 -58.27
CA PRO A 3 -25.02 62.97 -56.98
C PRO A 3 -25.00 62.03 -55.75
N ARG A 4 -24.32 62.56 -54.72
CA ARG A 4 -24.29 62.17 -53.31
C ARG A 4 -25.55 62.66 -52.57
N CYS A 5 -26.00 61.91 -51.57
CA CYS A 5 -26.63 62.27 -50.28
C CYS A 5 -26.52 60.99 -49.42
N GLY A 6 -26.18 60.91 -48.12
CA GLY A 6 -26.11 61.85 -47.02
C GLY A 6 -26.80 61.20 -45.80
N GLY A 7 -26.08 60.96 -44.69
CA GLY A 7 -26.64 61.00 -43.33
C GLY A 7 -26.99 59.70 -42.58
N ASN A 8 -26.32 59.53 -41.44
CA ASN A 8 -26.77 58.95 -40.15
C ASN A 8 -27.02 57.44 -39.99
N ARG A 9 -26.09 56.76 -39.30
CA ARG A 9 -26.37 55.61 -38.41
C ARG A 9 -25.82 55.90 -37.00
N PRO A 10 -26.55 55.56 -35.93
CA PRO A 10 -26.15 55.86 -34.57
C PRO A 10 -25.12 54.86 -34.04
N HIS A 11 -24.21 55.37 -33.20
CA HIS A 11 -23.26 54.60 -32.41
C HIS A 11 -23.99 53.72 -31.39
N HIS A 12 -23.78 52.40 -31.46
CA HIS A 12 -23.98 51.50 -30.33
C HIS A 12 -22.62 51.28 -29.65
N GLU A 13 -22.43 51.93 -28.51
CA GLU A 13 -21.33 51.64 -27.58
C GLU A 13 -21.51 50.22 -27.01
N GLY A 14 -20.63 49.32 -27.44
CA GLY A 14 -20.47 48.01 -26.82
C GLY A 14 -19.91 48.16 -25.41
N ARG A 15 -20.73 47.82 -24.41
CA ARG A 15 -20.28 47.57 -23.03
C ARG A 15 -19.21 46.47 -23.06
N ARG A 16 -17.94 46.86 -22.97
CA ARG A 16 -16.83 45.98 -22.62
C ARG A 16 -16.99 45.56 -21.16
N SER A 17 -17.41 44.33 -20.92
CA SER A 17 -17.31 43.70 -19.60
C SER A 17 -15.83 43.53 -19.25
N ARG A 18 -15.40 44.20 -18.17
CA ARG A 18 -14.07 44.06 -17.59
C ARG A 18 -13.94 42.65 -17.01
N ALA A 19 -13.04 41.84 -17.56
CA ALA A 19 -12.57 40.61 -16.91
C ALA A 19 -11.82 40.97 -15.62
N PRO A 20 -12.07 40.30 -14.48
CA PRO A 20 -11.31 40.55 -13.27
C PRO A 20 -9.90 39.97 -13.42
N ARG A 21 -8.90 40.81 -13.12
CA ARG A 21 -7.48 40.45 -13.05
C ARG A 21 -7.29 39.34 -12.01
N ARG A 22 -6.74 38.19 -12.43
CA ARG A 22 -6.26 37.13 -11.52
C ARG A 22 -4.96 37.61 -10.87
N GLY A 23 -4.99 37.80 -9.55
CA GLY A 23 -3.80 37.92 -8.72
C GLY A 23 -3.06 36.57 -8.61
N PRO A 24 -1.80 36.56 -8.14
CA PRO A 24 -0.98 35.36 -8.12
C PRO A 24 -1.54 34.36 -7.12
N ALA A 25 -1.80 33.13 -7.58
CA ALA A 25 -2.22 32.02 -6.74
C ALA A 25 -1.04 31.61 -5.83
N GLU A 26 -1.24 31.75 -4.53
CA GLU A 26 -0.34 31.27 -3.50
C GLU A 26 -0.13 29.76 -3.62
N ARG A 27 1.14 29.37 -3.72
CA ARG A 27 1.61 27.99 -3.65
C ARG A 27 1.58 27.54 -2.20
N HIS A 28 0.61 26.73 -1.80
CA HIS A 28 0.71 25.97 -0.54
C HIS A 28 -0.24 24.75 -0.54
N GLN A 29 0.13 23.65 -1.20
CA GLN A 29 -0.29 22.30 -0.80
C GLN A 29 0.82 21.32 -1.21
N GLY A 30 1.45 20.66 -0.24
CA GLY A 30 2.53 19.69 -0.48
C GLY A 30 3.58 19.53 0.62
N GLN A 31 3.47 20.23 1.76
CA GLN A 31 4.49 20.17 2.84
C GLN A 31 3.90 19.97 4.26
N GLY A 32 2.63 19.54 4.38
CA GLY A 32 1.92 19.54 5.66
C GLY A 32 2.10 18.31 6.57
N TRP A 33 2.56 17.16 6.05
CA TRP A 33 2.60 15.93 6.86
C TRP A 33 3.90 15.76 7.67
N ALA A 34 5.03 16.27 7.19
CA ALA A 34 6.33 16.08 7.85
C ALA A 34 6.55 16.96 9.10
N GLN A 35 5.71 17.98 9.35
CA GLN A 35 5.86 18.90 10.49
C GLN A 35 4.77 18.75 11.56
N SER A 36 3.73 17.94 11.32
CA SER A 36 2.59 17.79 12.25
C SER A 36 2.84 16.81 13.42
N VAL A 37 3.96 16.08 13.44
CA VAL A 37 4.27 15.10 14.49
C VAL A 37 5.15 15.69 15.60
N ALA A 38 5.59 16.94 15.46
CA ALA A 38 6.45 17.63 16.42
C ALA A 38 5.77 18.91 16.94
N GLY A 39 4.69 18.78 17.69
CA GLY A 39 4.05 19.95 18.30
C GLY A 39 2.81 19.61 19.12
N GLU A 40 2.90 19.93 20.42
CA GLU A 40 1.77 20.19 21.33
C GLU A 40 1.14 19.01 22.10
N ARG A 41 1.70 18.80 23.29
CA ARG A 41 0.99 18.74 24.60
C ARG A 41 -0.27 17.86 24.68
N GLY A 42 -0.06 16.55 24.80
CA GLY A 42 -1.06 15.56 25.21
C GLY A 42 -0.70 14.80 26.51
N SER A 43 -0.07 15.45 27.49
CA SER A 43 0.42 14.80 28.73
C SER A 43 -0.66 14.47 29.78
N GLY A 44 -1.96 14.65 29.50
CA GLY A 44 -3.01 14.59 30.52
C GLY A 44 -3.90 13.34 30.55
N ILE A 45 -3.99 12.57 29.46
CA ILE A 45 -5.03 11.52 29.31
C ILE A 45 -4.46 10.10 29.41
N VAL A 46 -3.13 9.95 29.26
CA VAL A 46 -2.43 8.64 29.35
C VAL A 46 -2.39 8.10 30.79
N HIS A 47 -2.52 8.95 31.81
CA HIS A 47 -2.42 8.51 33.22
C HIS A 47 -3.70 7.93 33.82
N HIS A 48 -4.88 8.14 33.22
CA HIS A 48 -6.14 7.69 33.82
C HIS A 48 -6.64 6.34 33.29
N LEU A 49 -6.28 5.96 32.06
CA LEU A 49 -6.57 4.62 31.51
C LEU A 49 -5.58 3.54 31.98
N ALA A 50 -4.38 3.94 32.43
CA ALA A 50 -3.36 3.03 32.97
C ALA A 50 -3.64 2.51 34.41
N ARG A 51 -4.69 3.00 35.08
CA ARG A 51 -5.03 2.59 36.46
C ARG A 51 -6.17 1.58 36.57
N ARG A 52 -6.87 1.24 35.47
CA ARG A 52 -7.94 0.22 35.48
C ARG A 52 -7.56 -1.15 34.92
N SER A 53 -6.40 -1.31 34.26
CA SER A 53 -5.95 -2.64 33.79
C SER A 53 -5.08 -3.43 34.79
N ARG A 54 -4.87 -2.92 36.02
CA ARG A 54 -4.06 -3.58 37.06
C ARG A 54 -4.75 -4.71 37.83
N ARG A 55 -5.92 -5.20 37.38
CA ARG A 55 -6.64 -6.30 38.07
C ARG A 55 -6.75 -7.62 37.31
N HIS A 56 -6.22 -7.74 36.09
CA HIS A 56 -6.04 -9.03 35.44
C HIS A 56 -4.60 -9.09 34.90
N GLY A 57 -3.72 -9.66 35.73
CA GLY A 57 -2.31 -9.85 35.41
C GLY A 57 -2.13 -10.88 34.32
N GLY A 58 -1.46 -10.47 33.25
CA GLY A 58 -1.06 -11.31 32.13
C GLY A 58 -0.47 -10.43 31.04
N ARG A 59 0.79 -10.00 31.20
CA ARG A 59 1.53 -9.43 30.08
C ARG A 59 1.82 -10.61 29.15
N LEU A 60 0.99 -10.79 28.12
CA LEU A 60 1.22 -11.76 27.04
C LEU A 60 2.47 -11.32 26.28
N VAL A 61 3.62 -11.73 26.79
CA VAL A 61 4.86 -11.71 26.02
C VAL A 61 4.84 -13.01 25.24
N PHE A 62 4.59 -12.94 23.93
CA PHE A 62 4.78 -14.08 23.03
C PHE A 62 6.29 -14.34 22.92
N GLY A 63 6.88 -14.94 23.97
CA GLY A 63 8.30 -15.29 24.05
C GLY A 63 8.65 -16.49 23.16
N ARG A 64 8.33 -16.42 21.88
CA ARG A 64 8.75 -17.42 20.89
C ARG A 64 10.18 -17.13 20.45
N ARG A 65 10.98 -18.19 20.43
CA ARG A 65 12.27 -18.20 19.76
C ARG A 65 12.00 -18.53 18.30
N TRP A 66 12.11 -17.53 17.44
CA TRP A 66 11.86 -17.70 16.01
C TRP A 66 12.97 -18.54 15.36
N GLY A 67 12.59 -19.42 14.43
CA GLY A 67 13.53 -20.11 13.55
C GLY A 67 14.05 -19.19 12.43
N PRO A 68 14.75 -19.75 11.43
CA PRO A 68 15.06 -19.03 10.19
C PRO A 68 13.79 -18.38 9.66
N ALA A 69 13.86 -17.11 9.29
CA ALA A 69 12.67 -16.36 8.93
C ALA A 69 12.13 -16.80 7.58
N VAL A 70 10.83 -17.07 7.54
CA VAL A 70 10.10 -17.29 6.28
C VAL A 70 9.13 -16.14 6.13
N SER A 71 9.02 -15.64 4.91
CA SER A 71 8.21 -14.48 4.56
C SER A 71 7.61 -14.69 3.17
N ILE A 72 6.67 -13.82 2.79
CA ILE A 72 6.08 -13.89 1.46
C ILE A 72 6.69 -12.85 0.53
N PHE A 73 7.02 -13.28 -0.69
CA PHE A 73 7.53 -12.47 -1.81
C PHE A 73 8.88 -11.74 -1.65
N LEU A 74 9.29 -11.39 -0.44
CA LEU A 74 10.45 -10.55 -0.16
C LEU A 74 11.17 -10.99 1.11
N ASP A 75 12.48 -11.23 1.01
CA ASP A 75 13.41 -11.51 2.12
C ASP A 75 14.72 -10.70 1.98
N GLU A 76 15.63 -10.85 2.95
CA GLU A 76 16.94 -10.17 2.97
C GLU A 76 17.86 -10.57 1.80
N HIS A 77 17.60 -11.69 1.13
CA HIS A 77 18.41 -12.18 0.01
C HIS A 77 17.91 -11.68 -1.35
N THR A 78 16.65 -11.27 -1.42
CA THR A 78 15.98 -10.81 -2.64
C THR A 78 16.73 -9.63 -3.25
N PRO A 79 17.35 -9.77 -4.45
CA PRO A 79 18.07 -8.67 -5.08
C PRO A 79 17.09 -7.65 -5.66
N VAL A 80 17.20 -6.39 -5.22
CA VAL A 80 16.27 -5.31 -5.56
C VAL A 80 16.95 -4.26 -6.42
N LEU A 81 16.34 -3.91 -7.56
CA LEU A 81 16.71 -2.72 -8.32
C LEU A 81 15.86 -1.51 -7.92
N VAL A 82 16.43 -0.30 -8.00
CA VAL A 82 15.70 0.96 -7.79
C VAL A 82 15.65 1.75 -9.09
N TYR A 83 14.49 1.77 -9.73
CA TYR A 83 14.24 2.57 -10.93
C TYR A 83 14.04 4.04 -10.52
N GLY A 84 14.80 4.93 -11.14
CA GLY A 84 14.86 6.33 -10.76
C GLY A 84 15.82 6.64 -9.60
N LEU A 85 16.76 5.75 -9.25
CA LEU A 85 17.66 5.89 -8.08
C LEU A 85 18.32 7.27 -7.88
N PRO A 86 18.79 8.01 -8.92
CA PRO A 86 19.32 9.35 -8.73
C PRO A 86 18.31 10.39 -8.21
N GLY A 87 17.01 10.11 -8.34
CA GLY A 87 15.93 10.96 -7.85
C GLY A 87 15.92 11.11 -6.34
N ARG A 88 15.37 12.23 -5.85
CA ARG A 88 15.39 12.57 -4.41
C ARG A 88 14.62 11.56 -3.56
N GLN A 89 13.41 11.17 -3.99
CA GLN A 89 12.61 10.18 -3.24
C GLN A 89 13.23 8.79 -3.35
N ALA A 90 13.63 8.38 -4.56
CA ALA A 90 14.26 7.10 -4.80
C ALA A 90 15.52 6.88 -3.95
N SER A 91 16.45 7.84 -3.95
CA SER A 91 17.67 7.76 -3.14
C SER A 91 17.37 7.78 -1.64
N PHE A 92 16.40 8.58 -1.19
CA PHE A 92 15.99 8.61 0.22
C PHE A 92 15.45 7.25 0.70
N TYR A 93 14.50 6.66 -0.02
CA TYR A 93 13.94 5.36 0.37
C TYR A 93 14.90 4.20 0.10
N ALA A 94 15.74 4.25 -0.94
CA ALA A 94 16.80 3.27 -1.15
C ALA A 94 17.80 3.25 0.01
N ASN A 95 18.12 4.41 0.59
CA ASN A 95 18.95 4.47 1.80
C ASN A 95 18.27 3.80 2.99
N ILE A 96 16.98 4.06 3.22
CA ILE A 96 16.20 3.40 4.28
C ILE A 96 16.15 1.88 4.06
N MET A 97 15.95 1.41 2.83
CA MET A 97 15.94 -0.01 2.48
C MET A 97 17.29 -0.67 2.80
N LEU A 98 18.39 -0.03 2.44
CA LEU A 98 19.75 -0.48 2.76
C LEU A 98 19.98 -0.54 4.27
N ASP A 99 19.61 0.51 5.00
CA ASP A 99 19.72 0.58 6.46
C ASP A 99 18.87 -0.49 7.15
N TYR A 100 17.74 -0.87 6.55
CA TYR A 100 16.86 -1.93 7.05
C TYR A 100 17.39 -3.35 6.78
N GLY A 101 18.36 -3.52 5.87
CA GLY A 101 18.93 -4.81 5.50
C GLY A 101 18.51 -5.35 4.12
N THR A 102 17.79 -4.56 3.33
CA THR A 102 17.35 -4.98 1.98
C THR A 102 18.53 -5.05 1.02
N ASN A 103 18.63 -6.13 0.24
CA ASN A 103 19.66 -6.32 -0.77
C ASN A 103 19.41 -5.48 -2.04
N VAL A 104 19.59 -4.16 -1.94
CA VAL A 104 19.56 -3.27 -3.11
C VAL A 104 20.84 -3.48 -3.93
N VAL A 105 20.72 -3.95 -5.17
CA VAL A 105 21.86 -4.33 -6.02
C VAL A 105 22.27 -3.25 -7.01
N ALA A 106 21.32 -2.47 -7.52
CA ALA A 106 21.56 -1.50 -8.58
C ALA A 106 20.45 -0.44 -8.69
N GLY A 107 20.74 0.63 -9.42
CA GLY A 107 19.75 1.59 -9.88
C GLY A 107 19.56 1.57 -11.40
N VAL A 108 18.42 2.06 -11.86
CA VAL A 108 18.16 2.33 -13.29
C VAL A 108 17.83 3.80 -13.49
N SER A 109 18.48 4.44 -14.45
CA SER A 109 18.14 5.80 -14.88
C SER A 109 18.72 6.10 -16.27
N PRO A 110 17.89 6.50 -17.25
CA PRO A 110 18.33 6.72 -18.63
C PRO A 110 19.46 7.75 -18.81
N ARG A 111 19.65 8.65 -17.84
CA ARG A 111 20.61 9.77 -17.94
C ARG A 111 21.87 9.62 -17.08
N HIS A 112 21.99 8.53 -16.32
CA HIS A 112 23.03 8.41 -15.28
C HIS A 112 23.82 7.10 -15.39
N ASN A 113 23.91 6.53 -16.59
CA ASN A 113 24.63 5.29 -16.83
C ASN A 113 26.09 5.34 -16.34
N GLY A 114 26.53 4.27 -15.69
CA GLY A 114 27.89 4.13 -15.17
C GLY A 114 28.17 4.91 -13.88
N GLN A 115 27.23 5.72 -13.38
CA GLN A 115 27.36 6.37 -12.07
C GLN A 115 27.20 5.36 -10.94
N ARG A 116 27.71 5.72 -9.76
CA ARG A 116 27.42 5.00 -8.51
C ARG A 116 26.67 5.89 -7.54
N ILE A 117 25.52 5.43 -7.06
CA ILE A 117 24.66 6.13 -6.10
C ILE A 117 24.42 5.18 -4.93
N LEU A 118 24.63 5.66 -3.70
CA LEU A 118 24.65 4.82 -2.49
C LEU A 118 25.60 3.60 -2.64
N GLY A 119 26.69 3.78 -3.38
CA GLY A 119 27.64 2.71 -3.69
C GLY A 119 27.14 1.65 -4.69
N ARG A 120 25.95 1.79 -5.26
CA ARG A 120 25.36 0.86 -6.25
C ARG A 120 25.51 1.39 -7.69
N PRO A 121 25.82 0.52 -8.67
CA PRO A 121 25.89 0.94 -10.07
C PRO A 121 24.53 1.39 -10.59
N VAL A 122 24.53 2.36 -11.50
CA VAL A 122 23.33 2.85 -12.19
C VAL A 122 23.44 2.51 -13.68
N PHE A 123 22.43 1.81 -14.19
CA PHE A 123 22.33 1.39 -15.59
C PHE A 123 21.35 2.26 -16.37
N THR A 124 21.45 2.22 -17.70
CA THR A 124 20.54 2.97 -18.57
C THR A 124 19.16 2.31 -18.62
N THR A 125 19.16 0.99 -18.78
CA THR A 125 17.96 0.17 -18.97
C THR A 125 17.87 -0.93 -17.92
N THR A 126 16.66 -1.41 -17.71
CA THR A 126 16.39 -2.50 -16.77
C THR A 126 16.99 -3.82 -17.27
N ASP A 127 16.96 -4.09 -18.57
CA ASP A 127 17.60 -5.30 -19.15
C ASP A 127 19.11 -5.36 -18.88
N GLU A 128 19.80 -4.23 -19.02
CA GLU A 128 21.23 -4.14 -18.71
C GLU A 128 21.47 -4.43 -17.22
N CYS A 129 20.65 -3.83 -16.36
CA CYS A 129 20.69 -4.04 -14.91
C CYS A 129 20.44 -5.52 -14.53
N VAL A 130 19.41 -6.16 -15.13
CA VAL A 130 19.07 -7.57 -14.92
C VAL A 130 20.23 -8.47 -15.31
N ARG A 131 20.82 -8.24 -16.49
CA ARG A 131 21.93 -9.05 -17.00
C ARG A 131 23.20 -8.96 -16.13
N GLU A 132 23.48 -7.78 -15.59
CA GLU A 132 24.72 -7.52 -14.83
C GLU A 132 24.58 -7.82 -13.33
N THR A 133 23.38 -7.66 -12.75
CA THR A 133 23.19 -7.71 -11.28
C THR A 133 22.09 -8.64 -10.80
N GLY A 134 21.34 -9.25 -11.72
CA GLY A 134 20.31 -10.26 -11.41
C GLY A 134 19.19 -9.87 -10.44
N PRO A 135 18.68 -8.61 -10.37
CA PRO A 135 17.52 -8.29 -9.56
C PRO A 135 16.30 -9.16 -9.92
N THR A 136 15.51 -9.48 -8.91
CA THR A 136 14.23 -10.21 -9.04
C THR A 136 13.04 -9.39 -8.55
N ALA A 137 13.32 -8.27 -7.89
CA ALA A 137 12.34 -7.30 -7.41
C ALA A 137 12.75 -5.86 -7.78
N ALA A 138 11.78 -4.96 -7.84
CA ALA A 138 11.98 -3.56 -8.19
C ALA A 138 11.20 -2.60 -7.30
N LEU A 139 11.83 -1.47 -6.98
CA LEU A 139 11.15 -0.24 -6.56
C LEU A 139 11.22 0.76 -7.70
N ILE A 140 10.06 1.29 -8.10
CA ILE A 140 9.94 2.31 -9.14
C ILE A 140 9.49 3.61 -8.50
N PHE A 141 10.32 4.63 -8.62
CA PHE A 141 9.92 6.03 -8.43
C PHE A 141 9.99 6.73 -9.78
N ALA A 142 8.84 7.22 -10.23
CA ALA A 142 8.70 7.92 -11.50
C ALA A 142 7.56 8.93 -11.41
N ASP A 143 7.62 9.96 -12.25
CA ASP A 143 6.49 10.87 -12.41
C ASP A 143 5.34 10.18 -13.14
N VAL A 144 4.14 10.79 -13.06
CA VAL A 144 2.93 10.24 -13.68
C VAL A 144 3.05 10.05 -15.19
N ALA A 145 3.89 10.84 -15.87
CA ALA A 145 4.06 10.73 -17.31
C ALA A 145 4.95 9.55 -17.73
N SER A 146 5.75 9.01 -16.82
CA SER A 146 6.75 7.98 -17.12
C SER A 146 6.57 6.67 -16.33
N ILE A 147 5.73 6.66 -15.29
CA ILE A 147 5.58 5.49 -14.42
C ILE A 147 5.02 4.25 -15.12
N THR A 148 4.08 4.44 -16.05
CA THR A 148 3.55 3.34 -16.85
C THR A 148 4.67 2.68 -17.64
N ASP A 149 5.40 3.45 -18.44
CA ASP A 149 6.52 2.93 -19.24
C ASP A 149 7.58 2.23 -18.38
N ALA A 150 7.91 2.80 -17.22
CA ALA A 150 8.83 2.18 -16.26
C ALA A 150 8.32 0.83 -15.73
N ILE A 151 7.03 0.71 -15.41
CA ILE A 151 6.43 -0.56 -15.00
C ILE A 151 6.50 -1.59 -16.13
N LEU A 152 6.20 -1.18 -17.37
CA LEU A 152 6.25 -2.09 -18.52
C LEU A 152 7.68 -2.58 -18.76
N GLU A 153 8.67 -1.68 -18.74
CA GLU A 153 10.08 -2.01 -18.90
C GLU A 153 10.55 -3.01 -17.83
N VAL A 154 10.23 -2.74 -16.57
CA VAL A 154 10.62 -3.62 -15.45
C VAL A 154 9.96 -4.98 -15.54
N ALA A 155 8.68 -5.04 -15.92
CA ALA A 155 7.96 -6.29 -16.09
C ALA A 155 8.48 -7.12 -17.28
N ASP A 156 8.79 -6.47 -18.40
CA ASP A 156 9.33 -7.12 -19.60
C ASP A 156 10.73 -7.71 -19.37
N ALA A 157 11.54 -7.03 -18.55
CA ALA A 157 12.85 -7.51 -18.10
C ALA A 157 12.78 -8.73 -17.16
N GLY A 158 11.58 -9.24 -16.85
CA GLY A 158 11.37 -10.49 -16.11
C GLY A 158 11.27 -10.35 -14.59
N ILE A 159 11.24 -9.13 -14.06
CA ILE A 159 11.10 -8.87 -12.62
C ILE A 159 9.72 -9.34 -12.12
N LYS A 160 9.71 -10.06 -10.99
CA LYS A 160 8.49 -10.73 -10.49
C LYS A 160 7.78 -10.00 -9.36
N LEU A 161 8.48 -9.12 -8.65
CA LEU A 161 7.90 -8.26 -7.61
C LEU A 161 8.19 -6.81 -7.97
N ILE A 162 7.14 -6.03 -8.22
CA ILE A 162 7.26 -4.63 -8.65
C ILE A 162 6.48 -3.77 -7.67
N VAL A 163 7.17 -2.86 -6.98
CA VAL A 163 6.55 -1.80 -6.18
C VAL A 163 6.69 -0.51 -6.96
N ALA A 164 5.57 0.10 -7.34
CA ALA A 164 5.53 1.36 -8.05
C ALA A 164 4.95 2.47 -7.16
N VAL A 165 5.62 3.61 -7.16
CA VAL A 165 5.24 4.81 -6.40
C VAL A 165 5.30 6.02 -7.33
N SER A 166 4.13 6.56 -7.70
CA SER A 166 4.01 7.78 -8.50
C SER A 166 4.39 9.02 -7.69
N GLU A 167 5.21 9.88 -8.29
CA GLU A 167 5.51 11.20 -7.72
C GLU A 167 4.48 12.25 -8.17
N GLY A 168 3.83 12.90 -7.19
CA GLY A 168 3.10 14.16 -7.37
C GLY A 168 1.59 14.05 -7.53
N HIS A 169 1.08 13.12 -8.34
CA HIS A 169 -0.35 13.00 -8.64
C HIS A 169 -0.75 11.54 -8.92
N ARG A 170 -2.07 11.26 -8.89
CA ARG A 170 -2.62 9.97 -9.26
C ARG A 170 -2.41 9.66 -10.73
N VAL A 171 -2.10 8.40 -11.02
CA VAL A 171 -2.04 7.88 -12.39
C VAL A 171 -3.46 7.81 -12.98
N PRO A 172 -3.67 8.20 -14.25
CA PRO A 172 -4.97 8.04 -14.90
C PRO A 172 -5.39 6.56 -14.98
N VAL A 173 -6.66 6.27 -14.66
CA VAL A 173 -7.22 4.91 -14.67
C VAL A 173 -7.02 4.19 -16.01
N TRP A 174 -7.05 4.92 -17.13
CA TRP A 174 -6.80 4.36 -18.46
C TRP A 174 -5.38 3.81 -18.63
N ASP A 175 -4.39 4.49 -18.04
CA ASP A 175 -2.99 4.07 -18.09
C ASP A 175 -2.79 2.83 -17.21
N GLU A 176 -3.40 2.81 -16.01
CA GLU A 176 -3.40 1.64 -15.14
C GLU A 176 -4.06 0.41 -15.80
N LEU A 177 -5.17 0.58 -16.53
CA LEU A 177 -5.81 -0.49 -17.29
C LEU A 177 -4.87 -1.03 -18.39
N GLY A 178 -4.11 -0.14 -19.03
CA GLY A 178 -3.07 -0.51 -19.99
C GLY A 178 -1.97 -1.37 -19.35
N VAL A 179 -1.46 -0.95 -18.20
CA VAL A 179 -0.49 -1.72 -17.39
C VAL A 179 -1.08 -3.09 -17.02
N ARG A 180 -2.31 -3.12 -16.50
CA ARG A 180 -2.96 -4.38 -16.11
C ARG A 180 -3.06 -5.35 -17.28
N ARG A 181 -3.55 -4.89 -18.43
CA ARG A 181 -3.67 -5.69 -19.64
C ARG A 181 -2.32 -6.20 -20.14
N PHE A 182 -1.27 -5.40 -20.00
CA PHE A 182 0.09 -5.81 -20.33
C PHE A 182 0.56 -6.96 -19.44
N LEU A 183 0.40 -6.83 -18.11
CA LEU A 183 0.76 -7.87 -17.14
C LEU A 183 -0.08 -9.15 -17.28
N GLU A 184 -1.31 -9.04 -17.75
CA GLU A 184 -2.19 -10.19 -18.02
C GLU A 184 -1.74 -11.07 -19.19
N ARG A 185 -0.75 -10.64 -19.98
CA ARG A 185 -0.15 -11.50 -21.00
C ARG A 185 0.65 -12.66 -20.42
N TRP A 186 1.11 -12.54 -19.17
CA TRP A 186 1.74 -13.65 -18.47
C TRP A 186 0.69 -14.59 -17.85
N PRO A 187 0.92 -15.91 -17.87
CA PRO A 187 0.14 -16.86 -17.07
C PRO A 187 0.15 -16.48 -15.59
N ASP A 188 -0.93 -16.80 -14.85
CA ASP A 188 -1.06 -16.40 -13.44
C ASP A 188 0.11 -16.84 -12.55
N ALA A 189 0.70 -18.01 -12.83
CA ALA A 189 1.85 -18.55 -12.11
C ALA A 189 3.13 -17.71 -12.30
N ASP A 190 3.29 -17.09 -13.46
CA ASP A 190 4.49 -16.33 -13.85
C ASP A 190 4.27 -14.82 -13.87
N ARG A 191 3.03 -14.36 -13.67
CA ARG A 191 2.66 -12.94 -13.72
C ARG A 191 3.37 -12.15 -12.62
N PRO A 192 4.03 -11.02 -12.96
CA PRO A 192 4.58 -10.12 -11.97
C PRO A 192 3.53 -9.68 -10.95
N LEU A 193 3.89 -9.67 -9.67
CA LEU A 193 3.11 -9.01 -8.64
C LEU A 193 3.42 -7.51 -8.68
N LEU A 194 2.48 -6.72 -9.17
CA LEU A 194 2.52 -5.26 -9.10
C LEU A 194 1.80 -4.78 -7.83
N LEU A 195 2.53 -4.05 -6.98
CA LEU A 195 2.02 -3.26 -5.87
C LEU A 195 2.12 -1.78 -6.26
N GLY A 196 1.00 -1.09 -6.43
CA GLY A 196 0.96 0.31 -6.85
C GLY A 196 0.37 0.49 -8.25
N PRO A 197 0.37 1.71 -8.84
CA PRO A 197 1.40 2.75 -8.67
C PRO A 197 1.26 3.65 -7.43
N GLU A 198 0.19 3.51 -6.64
CA GLU A 198 -0.04 4.26 -5.39
C GLU A 198 0.11 3.38 -4.14
N ALA A 199 1.06 2.45 -4.14
CA ALA A 199 1.25 1.51 -3.03
C ALA A 199 2.23 2.03 -1.98
N ALA A 200 1.99 1.61 -0.73
CA ALA A 200 3.00 1.65 0.32
C ALA A 200 4.22 0.78 -0.03
N GLY A 201 3.97 -0.39 -0.61
CA GLY A 201 4.96 -1.43 -0.87
C GLY A 201 4.82 -2.64 0.04
N ILE A 202 5.93 -3.32 0.29
CA ILE A 202 5.98 -4.57 1.05
C ILE A 202 7.12 -4.55 2.07
N LEU A 203 6.90 -5.13 3.26
CA LEU A 203 7.90 -5.25 4.31
C LEU A 203 7.78 -6.62 4.97
N SER A 204 8.87 -7.38 4.96
CA SER A 204 9.03 -8.60 5.76
C SER A 204 9.82 -8.23 7.01
N ALA A 205 9.20 -8.40 8.17
CA ALA A 205 9.70 -7.81 9.41
C ALA A 205 11.10 -8.34 9.76
N GLU A 206 12.01 -7.41 10.01
CA GLU A 206 13.43 -7.67 10.36
C GLU A 206 14.24 -8.36 9.24
N GLN A 207 13.73 -8.38 8.01
CA GLN A 207 14.39 -8.99 6.84
C GLN A 207 14.67 -7.93 5.76
N ALA A 208 13.61 -7.43 5.13
CA ALA A 208 13.70 -6.54 3.98
C ALA A 208 12.43 -5.72 3.79
N MET A 209 12.55 -4.60 3.10
CA MET A 209 11.42 -3.77 2.69
C MET A 209 11.62 -3.17 1.31
N ILE A 210 10.52 -2.98 0.58
CA ILE A 210 10.49 -2.24 -0.68
C ILE A 210 9.31 -1.26 -0.60
N GLY A 211 9.59 0.04 -0.68
CA GLY A 211 8.56 1.09 -0.76
C GLY A 211 8.68 2.16 0.33
N VAL A 212 7.57 2.86 0.58
CA VAL A 212 7.46 4.05 1.44
C VAL A 212 6.91 3.71 2.82
N ILE A 213 7.51 2.71 3.45
CA ILE A 213 7.04 2.13 4.72
C ILE A 213 7.88 2.66 5.89
N PRO A 214 7.28 3.04 7.03
CA PRO A 214 8.01 3.40 8.24
C PRO A 214 8.46 2.14 9.01
N PRO A 215 9.72 1.71 8.93
CA PRO A 215 10.15 0.41 9.47
C PRO A 215 9.98 0.29 10.99
N HIS A 216 10.06 1.40 11.73
CA HIS A 216 9.93 1.45 13.18
C HIS A 216 8.53 1.07 13.71
N ALA A 217 7.51 1.03 12.86
CA ALA A 217 6.18 0.57 13.23
C ALA A 217 6.07 -0.97 13.29
N PHE A 218 7.08 -1.69 12.79
CA PHE A 218 7.04 -3.12 12.59
C PHE A 218 8.05 -3.84 13.50
N ALA A 219 7.67 -5.04 13.93
CA ALA A 219 8.53 -5.99 14.63
C ALA A 219 8.14 -7.40 14.19
N ARG A 220 9.05 -8.37 14.26
CA ARG A 220 8.75 -9.73 13.82
C ARG A 220 7.64 -10.36 14.66
N GLY A 221 6.69 -11.01 14.00
CA GLY A 221 5.50 -11.56 14.61
C GLY A 221 4.70 -12.49 13.71
N PRO A 222 3.59 -13.07 14.20
CA PRO A 222 2.85 -14.12 13.48
C PRO A 222 1.72 -13.58 12.60
N VAL A 223 1.60 -12.26 12.45
CA VAL A 223 0.46 -11.63 11.77
C VAL A 223 0.86 -11.17 10.38
N GLY A 224 0.29 -11.78 9.34
CA GLY A 224 0.36 -11.25 7.98
C GLY A 224 -0.59 -10.08 7.82
N VAL A 225 -0.17 -8.99 7.19
CA VAL A 225 -1.02 -7.82 6.96
C VAL A 225 -1.15 -7.55 5.47
N VAL A 226 -2.39 -7.47 4.97
CA VAL A 226 -2.68 -7.02 3.60
C VAL A 226 -3.63 -5.83 3.63
N THR A 227 -3.30 -4.76 2.91
CA THR A 227 -4.10 -3.54 2.94
C THR A 227 -4.09 -2.73 1.66
N ARG A 228 -5.18 -2.01 1.38
CA ARG A 228 -5.22 -0.91 0.41
C ARG A 228 -4.99 0.47 1.04
N SER A 229 -5.02 0.56 2.37
CA SER A 229 -4.81 1.80 3.12
C SER A 229 -3.50 1.75 3.88
N ALA A 230 -2.46 2.37 3.32
CA ALA A 230 -1.13 2.44 3.92
C ALA A 230 -1.18 2.95 5.38
N SER A 231 -1.86 4.08 5.62
CA SER A 231 -1.90 4.71 6.94
C SER A 231 -2.62 3.85 7.99
N LEU A 232 -3.74 3.23 7.65
CA LEU A 232 -4.42 2.30 8.55
C LEU A 232 -3.58 1.03 8.78
N GLY A 233 -2.88 0.57 7.75
CA GLY A 233 -1.92 -0.51 7.84
C GLY A 233 -0.79 -0.24 8.83
N TYR A 234 -0.18 0.94 8.75
CA TYR A 234 0.91 1.34 9.66
C TYR A 234 0.42 1.50 11.09
N GLU A 235 -0.77 2.07 11.29
CA GLU A 235 -1.37 2.20 12.61
C GLU A 235 -1.69 0.83 13.22
N ALA A 236 -2.22 -0.10 12.43
CA ALA A 236 -2.46 -1.47 12.86
C ALA A 236 -1.15 -2.18 13.24
N ALA A 237 -0.11 -2.07 12.39
CA ALA A 237 1.20 -2.64 12.66
C ALA A 237 1.80 -2.07 13.95
N ALA A 238 1.80 -0.75 14.12
CA ALA A 238 2.34 -0.08 15.31
C ALA A 238 1.63 -0.55 16.59
N ARG A 239 0.30 -0.71 16.57
CA ARG A 239 -0.47 -1.21 17.73
C ARG A 239 -0.12 -2.65 18.07
N LEU A 240 -0.01 -3.51 17.08
CA LEU A 240 0.37 -4.92 17.26
C LEU A 240 1.81 -5.05 17.77
N THR A 241 2.73 -4.25 17.22
CA THR A 241 4.13 -4.17 17.66
C THR A 241 4.23 -3.70 19.11
N ALA A 242 3.52 -2.62 19.49
CA ALA A 242 3.48 -2.12 20.86
C ALA A 242 2.90 -3.14 21.86
N ALA A 243 2.03 -4.04 21.39
CA ALA A 243 1.48 -5.14 22.18
C ALA A 243 2.39 -6.39 22.23
N GLY A 244 3.53 -6.39 21.52
CA GLY A 244 4.44 -7.53 21.46
C GLY A 244 3.95 -8.68 20.57
N ILE A 245 3.03 -8.41 19.62
CA ILE A 245 2.53 -9.39 18.66
C ILE A 245 3.39 -9.38 17.39
N GLY A 246 3.61 -8.20 16.80
CA GLY A 246 4.40 -8.05 15.57
C GLY A 246 3.71 -8.53 14.29
N GLN A 247 4.46 -8.59 13.19
CA GLN A 247 4.01 -8.98 11.85
C GLN A 247 5.00 -9.94 11.18
N SER A 248 4.50 -10.81 10.30
CA SER A 248 5.34 -11.64 9.43
C SER A 248 5.77 -10.81 8.20
N THR A 249 4.79 -10.55 7.33
CA THR A 249 4.93 -9.65 6.18
C THR A 249 3.74 -8.70 6.12
N PHE A 250 4.03 -7.44 5.80
CA PHE A 250 3.08 -6.39 5.46
C PHE A 250 3.06 -6.17 3.95
N VAL A 251 1.88 -6.15 3.34
CA VAL A 251 1.67 -5.90 1.91
C VAL A 251 0.65 -4.79 1.70
N GLY A 252 1.11 -3.65 1.22
CA GLY A 252 0.28 -2.55 0.76
C GLY A 252 0.00 -2.66 -0.74
N LEU A 253 -1.23 -2.99 -1.11
CA LEU A 253 -1.65 -3.26 -2.49
C LEU A 253 -1.76 -2.00 -3.37
N GLY A 254 -1.98 -0.84 -2.75
CA GLY A 254 -2.32 0.41 -3.44
C GLY A 254 -3.80 0.77 -3.32
N ALA A 255 -4.09 2.07 -3.42
CA ALA A 255 -5.43 2.62 -3.20
C ALA A 255 -6.29 2.73 -4.47
N ASP A 256 -5.74 2.42 -5.65
CA ASP A 256 -6.45 2.56 -6.91
C ASP A 256 -7.35 1.36 -7.21
N GLY A 257 -8.35 1.57 -8.08
CA GLY A 257 -9.38 0.56 -8.38
C GLY A 257 -8.93 -0.53 -9.36
N VAL A 258 -7.84 -0.29 -10.09
CA VAL A 258 -7.26 -1.24 -11.07
C VAL A 258 -6.10 -1.98 -10.42
N SER A 259 -5.21 -1.23 -9.79
CA SER A 259 -4.04 -1.74 -9.08
C SER A 259 -4.34 -1.83 -7.58
N GLY A 260 -4.47 -3.05 -7.07
CA GLY A 260 -5.12 -3.29 -5.77
C GLY A 260 -5.94 -4.59 -5.70
N THR A 261 -5.98 -5.33 -6.80
CA THR A 261 -6.78 -6.55 -7.01
C THR A 261 -6.07 -7.84 -6.58
N GLU A 262 -4.84 -7.72 -6.09
CA GLU A 262 -3.95 -8.86 -5.80
C GLU A 262 -4.25 -9.56 -4.46
N TYR A 263 -5.37 -9.23 -3.79
CA TYR A 263 -5.74 -9.83 -2.50
C TYR A 263 -5.63 -11.35 -2.51
N VAL A 264 -6.22 -12.02 -3.50
CA VAL A 264 -6.25 -13.49 -3.57
C VAL A 264 -4.83 -14.06 -3.65
N ARG A 265 -3.94 -13.45 -4.45
CA ARG A 265 -2.54 -13.89 -4.57
C ARG A 265 -1.78 -13.70 -3.27
N VAL A 266 -2.01 -12.59 -2.57
CA VAL A 266 -1.40 -12.33 -1.27
C VAL A 266 -1.94 -13.27 -0.18
N LEU A 267 -3.26 -13.46 -0.11
CA LEU A 267 -3.91 -14.38 0.82
C LEU A 267 -3.43 -15.83 0.61
N ALA A 268 -3.29 -16.28 -0.65
CA ALA A 268 -2.77 -17.61 -0.97
C ALA A 268 -1.33 -17.79 -0.47
N ARG A 269 -0.49 -16.76 -0.56
CA ARG A 269 0.87 -16.80 0.00
C ARG A 269 0.86 -16.81 1.52
N PHE A 270 0.03 -15.99 2.17
CA PHE A 270 -0.11 -16.03 3.62
C PHE A 270 -0.62 -17.37 4.12
N GLU A 271 -1.54 -18.02 3.42
CA GLU A 271 -2.00 -19.39 3.75
C GLU A 271 -0.84 -20.38 3.80
N SER A 272 0.11 -20.24 2.87
CA SER A 272 1.24 -21.15 2.72
C SER A 272 2.42 -20.81 3.64
N ASP A 273 2.47 -19.60 4.20
CA ASP A 273 3.62 -19.11 4.98
C ASP A 273 3.63 -19.64 6.43
N PRO A 274 4.59 -20.50 6.84
CA PRO A 274 4.62 -21.06 8.18
C PRO A 274 4.79 -20.03 9.30
N ASP A 275 5.37 -18.84 9.03
CA ASP A 275 5.55 -17.79 10.03
C ASP A 275 4.27 -16.95 10.23
N THR A 276 3.29 -17.05 9.32
CA THR A 276 1.97 -16.43 9.46
C THR A 276 0.97 -17.37 10.13
N GLU A 277 0.44 -16.98 11.29
CA GLU A 277 -0.60 -17.71 12.03
C GLU A 277 -1.99 -17.08 11.92
N ALA A 278 -2.07 -15.76 11.68
CA ALA A 278 -3.31 -15.03 11.45
C ALA A 278 -3.08 -13.93 10.41
N ILE A 279 -4.13 -13.55 9.70
CA ILE A 279 -4.05 -12.54 8.65
C ILE A 279 -4.96 -11.38 9.00
N LEU A 280 -4.42 -10.16 8.93
CA LEU A 280 -5.17 -8.92 9.05
C LEU A 280 -5.38 -8.31 7.66
N LEU A 281 -6.62 -8.34 7.20
CA LEU A 281 -7.07 -7.69 5.97
C LEU A 281 -7.67 -6.32 6.30
N ILE A 282 -7.08 -5.25 5.76
CA ILE A 282 -7.58 -3.88 5.91
C ILE A 282 -7.95 -3.34 4.53
N GLY A 283 -9.23 -3.47 4.18
CA GLY A 283 -9.77 -3.02 2.90
C GLY A 283 -10.49 -1.67 2.99
N GLU A 284 -10.95 -1.19 1.84
CA GLU A 284 -11.98 -0.14 1.77
C GLU A 284 -13.33 -0.78 1.35
N PRO A 285 -14.48 -0.19 1.70
CA PRO A 285 -15.76 -0.61 1.14
C PRO A 285 -15.80 -0.36 -0.37
N GLY A 286 -16.32 -1.32 -1.15
CA GLY A 286 -16.58 -1.18 -2.58
C GLY A 286 -15.51 -1.80 -3.49
N GLY A 287 -15.89 -2.89 -4.16
CA GLY A 287 -15.08 -3.48 -5.24
C GLY A 287 -15.32 -4.98 -5.45
N PRO A 288 -15.15 -5.48 -6.70
CA PRO A 288 -15.17 -6.92 -6.99
C PRO A 288 -14.00 -7.66 -6.35
N ALA A 289 -12.82 -7.03 -6.27
CA ALA A 289 -11.61 -7.63 -5.71
C ALA A 289 -11.76 -8.02 -4.23
N GLU A 290 -12.37 -7.15 -3.41
CA GLU A 290 -12.66 -7.47 -2.01
C GLU A 290 -13.70 -8.60 -1.90
N ALA A 291 -14.62 -8.75 -2.88
CA ALA A 291 -15.64 -9.81 -2.83
C ALA A 291 -14.99 -11.16 -3.14
N GLU A 292 -14.09 -11.19 -4.12
CA GLU A 292 -13.24 -12.33 -4.41
C GLU A 292 -12.33 -12.68 -3.22
N ALA A 293 -11.76 -11.67 -2.55
CA ALA A 293 -10.96 -11.87 -1.35
C ALA A 293 -11.76 -12.51 -0.21
N VAL A 294 -13.00 -12.04 0.03
CA VAL A 294 -13.92 -12.62 1.03
C VAL A 294 -14.27 -14.07 0.68
N ALA A 295 -14.55 -14.35 -0.60
CA ALA A 295 -14.85 -15.69 -1.06
C ALA A 295 -13.63 -16.62 -0.88
N PHE A 296 -12.43 -16.17 -1.25
CA PHE A 296 -11.19 -16.92 -1.07
C PHE A 296 -10.91 -17.18 0.42
N ALA A 297 -11.05 -16.16 1.27
CA ALA A 297 -10.83 -16.25 2.71
C ALA A 297 -11.73 -17.29 3.39
N SER A 298 -12.92 -17.57 2.84
CA SER A 298 -13.83 -18.58 3.40
C SER A 298 -13.29 -20.02 3.32
N GLY A 299 -12.35 -20.29 2.42
CA GLY A 299 -11.71 -21.60 2.26
C GLY A 299 -10.35 -21.72 2.96
N MET A 300 -9.87 -20.66 3.61
CA MET A 300 -8.55 -20.63 4.24
C MET A 300 -8.55 -21.36 5.58
N SER A 301 -7.44 -22.03 5.91
CA SER A 301 -7.29 -22.66 7.24
C SER A 301 -6.82 -21.66 8.30
N LYS A 302 -6.11 -20.60 7.88
CA LYS A 302 -5.67 -19.54 8.78
C LYS A 302 -6.78 -18.52 9.01
N PRO A 303 -6.99 -18.07 10.25
CA PRO A 303 -8.02 -17.09 10.55
C PRO A 303 -7.70 -15.74 9.89
N VAL A 304 -8.68 -15.20 9.18
CA VAL A 304 -8.62 -13.87 8.58
C VAL A 304 -9.44 -12.89 9.40
N ILE A 305 -8.75 -11.94 10.01
CA ILE A 305 -9.32 -10.81 10.75
C ILE A 305 -9.45 -9.66 9.76
N THR A 306 -10.59 -8.96 9.78
CA THR A 306 -10.83 -7.87 8.83
C THR A 306 -11.22 -6.58 9.52
N PHE A 307 -10.59 -5.48 9.10
CA PHE A 307 -11.03 -4.14 9.44
C PHE A 307 -11.51 -3.45 8.16
N LEU A 308 -12.82 -3.26 8.04
CA LEU A 308 -13.42 -2.47 6.96
C LEU A 308 -14.05 -1.22 7.57
N PRO A 309 -13.41 -0.05 7.44
CA PRO A 309 -14.00 1.18 7.91
C PRO A 309 -15.29 1.45 7.13
N VAL A 310 -16.44 1.37 7.81
CA VAL A 310 -17.73 1.72 7.21
C VAL A 310 -17.75 3.22 6.95
N ARG A 311 -17.71 3.62 5.68
CA ARG A 311 -17.85 5.03 5.32
C ARG A 311 -19.31 5.47 5.56
N PRO A 312 -19.54 6.65 6.18
CA PRO A 312 -20.86 7.24 6.21
C PRO A 312 -21.33 7.51 4.76
N LYS A 313 -22.63 7.33 4.50
CA LYS A 313 -23.22 7.49 3.18
C LYS A 313 -22.89 8.90 2.62
N PRO A 314 -22.28 9.02 1.43
CA PRO A 314 -21.87 10.32 0.92
C PRO A 314 -23.08 11.22 0.65
N THR A 315 -22.98 12.48 1.08
CA THR A 315 -23.98 13.54 0.87
C THR A 315 -23.37 14.65 -0.01
N GLY A 316 -24.14 15.21 -0.96
CA GLY A 316 -23.70 16.34 -1.80
C GLY A 316 -23.41 16.01 -3.28
N ARG A 317 -22.90 17.00 -4.05
CA ARG A 317 -22.72 16.91 -5.53
C ARG A 317 -21.69 15.86 -6.00
N GLY A 318 -20.66 15.56 -5.20
CA GLY A 318 -19.72 14.46 -5.45
C GLY A 318 -20.30 13.07 -5.18
N ALA A 319 -21.44 13.00 -4.48
CA ALA A 319 -22.08 11.75 -4.12
C ALA A 319 -22.68 11.03 -5.33
N LEU A 320 -22.89 11.67 -6.49
CA LEU A 320 -23.41 10.96 -7.66
C LEU A 320 -22.35 10.02 -8.26
N ALA A 321 -21.10 10.46 -8.39
CA ALA A 321 -20.01 9.61 -8.89
C ALA A 321 -19.73 8.45 -7.91
N GLU A 322 -19.63 8.74 -6.62
CA GLU A 322 -19.48 7.69 -5.60
C GLU A 322 -20.72 6.79 -5.49
N ARG A 323 -21.94 7.32 -5.67
CA ARG A 323 -23.15 6.49 -5.71
C ARG A 323 -23.24 5.64 -6.96
N ILE A 324 -22.68 6.07 -8.10
CA ILE A 324 -22.61 5.23 -9.31
C ILE A 324 -21.61 4.09 -9.08
N VAL A 325 -20.42 4.38 -8.56
CA VAL A 325 -19.43 3.36 -8.19
C VAL A 325 -20.00 2.38 -7.14
N ASN A 326 -20.71 2.89 -6.13
CA ASN A 326 -21.36 2.07 -5.10
C ASN A 326 -22.63 1.35 -5.58
N ALA A 327 -23.37 1.91 -6.55
CA ALA A 327 -24.60 1.30 -7.09
C ALA A 327 -24.30 0.05 -7.93
N PHE A 328 -23.08 -0.06 -8.47
CA PHE A 328 -22.62 -1.25 -9.16
C PHE A 328 -21.95 -2.28 -8.22
N GLY A 329 -21.81 -2.01 -6.92
CA GLY A 329 -20.96 -2.85 -6.07
C GLY A 329 -21.25 -3.02 -4.58
N ASP A 330 -22.10 -2.23 -3.89
CA ASP A 330 -22.25 -2.44 -2.43
C ASP A 330 -23.57 -1.97 -1.80
N GLN A 331 -24.26 -2.91 -1.16
CA GLN A 331 -24.99 -2.61 0.09
C GLN A 331 -24.09 -2.99 1.26
N VAL A 332 -23.61 -1.98 1.99
CA VAL A 332 -22.80 -2.11 3.22
C VAL A 332 -23.40 -3.11 4.22
N SER A 333 -24.73 -3.21 4.29
CA SER A 333 -25.47 -4.19 5.12
C SER A 333 -25.37 -5.63 4.61
N GLY A 334 -25.29 -5.85 3.29
CA GLY A 334 -25.06 -7.16 2.69
C GLY A 334 -23.64 -7.68 2.95
N ARG A 335 -22.67 -6.77 3.01
CA ARG A 335 -21.24 -7.11 3.15
C ARG A 335 -20.88 -7.58 4.55
N ALA A 336 -21.43 -6.95 5.60
CA ALA A 336 -21.26 -7.43 6.98
C ALA A 336 -21.76 -8.88 7.14
N LYS A 337 -22.86 -9.23 6.48
CA LYS A 337 -23.37 -10.60 6.42
C LYS A 337 -22.44 -11.53 5.64
N GLN A 338 -21.92 -11.09 4.48
CA GLN A 338 -20.97 -11.87 3.67
C GLN A 338 -19.67 -12.18 4.42
N ILE A 339 -19.10 -11.19 5.12
CA ILE A 339 -17.90 -11.32 5.95
C ILE A 339 -18.14 -12.28 7.12
N THR A 340 -19.29 -12.15 7.78
CA THR A 340 -19.63 -13.07 8.87
C THR A 340 -19.84 -14.49 8.34
N SER A 341 -20.49 -14.62 7.17
CA SER A 341 -20.71 -15.93 6.54
C SER A 341 -19.45 -16.56 5.95
N SER A 342 -18.41 -15.77 5.65
CA SER A 342 -17.13 -16.27 5.19
C SER A 342 -16.23 -16.75 6.33
N GLY A 343 -16.64 -16.61 7.59
CA GLY A 343 -15.81 -16.97 8.75
C GLY A 343 -14.69 -15.97 9.05
N MET A 344 -14.66 -14.83 8.34
CA MET A 344 -13.76 -13.73 8.67
C MET A 344 -14.19 -13.06 9.98
N ILE A 345 -13.22 -12.61 10.78
CA ILE A 345 -13.45 -12.03 12.10
C ILE A 345 -13.45 -10.49 11.97
N PRO A 346 -14.62 -9.82 12.05
CA PRO A 346 -14.68 -8.38 11.88
C PRO A 346 -14.14 -7.63 13.11
N VAL A 347 -13.41 -6.55 12.85
CA VAL A 347 -13.03 -5.52 13.83
C VAL A 347 -13.79 -4.25 13.50
N SER A 348 -14.55 -3.74 14.45
CA SER A 348 -15.36 -2.53 14.24
C SER A 348 -14.56 -1.24 14.44
N HIS A 349 -13.59 -1.27 15.37
CA HIS A 349 -12.77 -0.13 15.72
C HIS A 349 -11.32 -0.56 15.99
N LEU A 350 -10.34 0.27 15.57
CA LEU A 350 -8.92 -0.01 15.80
C LEU A 350 -8.53 -0.16 17.28
N GLY A 351 -9.35 0.34 18.22
CA GLY A 351 -9.17 0.13 19.65
C GLY A 351 -9.31 -1.33 20.09
N GLU A 352 -10.10 -2.12 19.37
CA GLU A 352 -10.37 -3.53 19.67
C GLU A 352 -9.46 -4.49 18.88
N LEU A 353 -8.70 -3.95 17.90
CA LEU A 353 -7.86 -4.72 17.00
C LEU A 353 -6.89 -5.65 17.74
N VAL A 354 -6.12 -5.09 18.67
CA VAL A 354 -5.09 -5.86 19.41
C VAL A 354 -5.72 -7.01 20.19
N GLY A 355 -6.82 -6.74 20.90
CA GLY A 355 -7.53 -7.77 21.66
C GLY A 355 -8.08 -8.87 20.75
N THR A 356 -8.68 -8.49 19.63
CA THR A 356 -9.23 -9.43 18.64
C THR A 356 -8.15 -10.33 18.04
N VAL A 357 -7.00 -9.77 17.68
CA VAL A 357 -5.86 -10.52 17.16
C VAL A 357 -5.29 -11.46 18.22
N ALA A 358 -5.10 -11.00 19.45
CA ALA A 358 -4.58 -11.83 20.54
C ALA A 358 -5.52 -13.02 20.87
N ASP A 359 -6.83 -12.77 20.93
CA ASP A 359 -7.84 -13.80 21.15
C ASP A 359 -7.85 -14.82 20.01
N THR A 360 -7.75 -14.35 18.76
CA THR A 360 -7.71 -15.19 17.56
C THR A 360 -6.49 -16.11 17.58
N LEU A 361 -5.30 -15.56 17.81
CA LEU A 361 -4.07 -16.35 17.93
C LEU A 361 -4.23 -17.41 19.02
N THR A 362 -4.71 -17.03 20.20
CA THR A 362 -4.89 -17.97 21.33
C THR A 362 -5.82 -19.14 20.98
N ARG A 363 -6.96 -18.86 20.32
CA ARG A 363 -7.96 -19.87 19.97
C ARG A 363 -7.51 -20.81 18.86
N PHE A 364 -6.85 -20.28 17.83
CA PHE A 364 -6.53 -21.04 16.62
C PHE A 364 -5.15 -21.69 16.66
N THR A 365 -4.21 -21.19 17.47
CA THR A 365 -2.86 -21.75 17.56
C THR A 365 -2.65 -22.58 18.83
N GLY A 366 -3.45 -22.34 19.89
CA GLY A 366 -3.43 -23.12 21.13
C GLY A 366 -3.83 -24.60 20.99
N GLY A 367 -4.39 -25.01 19.84
CA GLY A 367 -4.66 -26.41 19.50
C GLY A 367 -3.46 -27.19 18.95
N ARG A 368 -2.39 -26.51 18.51
CA ARG A 368 -1.14 -27.16 18.09
C ARG A 368 -0.23 -27.31 19.31
N ARG A 369 -0.39 -28.41 20.06
CA ARG A 369 0.65 -28.86 21.00
C ARG A 369 1.99 -28.91 20.24
N PRO A 370 3.12 -28.48 20.85
CA PRO A 370 4.41 -28.75 20.25
C PRO A 370 4.48 -30.25 19.98
N ARG A 371 4.88 -30.65 18.76
CA ARG A 371 5.28 -32.03 18.50
C ARG A 371 6.47 -32.27 19.42
N GLY A 372 6.19 -32.85 20.59
CA GLY A 372 7.22 -33.37 21.48
C GLY A 372 8.03 -34.36 20.66
N GLY A 373 9.33 -34.10 20.54
CA GLY A 373 10.27 -35.11 20.09
C GLY A 373 10.11 -36.31 21.00
N GLY A 374 9.63 -37.40 20.41
CA GLY A 374 9.48 -38.69 21.08
C GLY A 374 9.84 -39.77 20.06
N GLY A 375 10.92 -40.49 20.37
CA GLY A 375 11.49 -41.57 19.57
C GLY A 375 12.99 -41.42 19.45
#